data_AF-A0A8K0C3N7-F1
#
_entry.id   AF-A0A8K0C3N7-F1
#
_cell.length_a   1.000
_cell.length_b   1.000
_cell.length_c   1.000
_cell.angle_alpha   90.00
_cell.angle_beta   90.00
_cell.angle_gamma   90.00
#
_symmetry.space_group_name_H-M   'P 1'
#
loop_
_entity.id
_entity.type
_entity.pdbx_description
1 polymer ?
#
loop_
_entity_poly.entity_id
_entity_poly.type
_entity_poly.pdbx_seq_one_letter_code
_entity_poly.pdbx_strand_id
1 'polypeptide(L)'
;YLNVLQRLRAAHEMAKHNYNLRRRQVDPVVGSLVWWKNHAISKASDYFTAKLASKYVGPVVVRRISPNVEELESVHREDKGIGHKRI
;
A
#
# COMPACT_ATOMS: atom_id res chain seq x y z
N TYR A 1 18.13 -11.52 25.99
CA TYR A 1 17.61 -11.54 24.59
C TYR A 1 16.56 -12.62 24.34
N LEU A 2 16.81 -13.91 24.62
CA LEU A 2 15.87 -15.01 24.34
C LEU A 2 14.46 -14.84 24.94
N ASN A 3 14.37 -14.32 26.17
CA ASN A 3 13.10 -14.11 26.85
C ASN A 3 12.18 -13.08 26.15
N VAL A 4 12.76 -12.03 25.55
CA VAL A 4 12.00 -10.97 24.87
C VAL A 4 11.39 -11.50 23.56
N LEU A 5 12.15 -12.28 22.79
CA LEU A 5 11.66 -12.89 21.54
C LEU A 5 10.52 -13.88 21.79
N GLN A 6 10.60 -14.69 22.85
CA GLN A 6 9.51 -15.59 23.23
C GLN A 6 8.23 -14.81 23.59
N ARG A 7 8.36 -13.73 24.38
CA ARG A 7 7.23 -12.87 24.75
C ARG A 7 6.59 -12.22 23.53
N LEU A 8 7.39 -11.72 22.58
CA LEU A 8 6.89 -11.14 21.33
C LEU A 8 6.12 -12.17 20.49
N ARG A 9 6.64 -13.40 20.36
CA ARG A 9 5.94 -14.47 19.63
C ARG A 9 4.62 -14.84 20.27
N ALA A 10 4.59 -15.02 21.60
CA ALA A 10 3.37 -15.34 22.33
C ALA A 10 2.31 -14.22 22.15
N ALA A 11 2.73 -12.96 22.26
CA ALA A 11 1.84 -11.82 22.03
C ALA A 11 1.29 -11.80 20.58
N HIS A 12 2.13 -12.07 19.58
CA HIS A 12 1.70 -12.14 18.18
C HIS A 12 0.67 -13.25 17.93
N GLU A 13 0.88 -14.45 18.49
CA GLU A 13 -0.07 -15.57 18.34
C GLU A 13 -1.40 -15.29 19.03
N MET A 14 -1.40 -14.70 20.22
CA MET A 14 -2.64 -14.30 20.90
C MET A 14 -3.42 -13.24 20.10
N ALA A 15 -2.71 -12.28 19.52
CA ALA A 15 -3.32 -11.19 18.77
C ALA A 15 -3.81 -11.64 17.37
N LYS A 16 -3.28 -12.74 16.84
CA LYS A 16 -3.55 -13.29 15.51
C LYS A 16 -5.02 -13.50 15.25
N HIS A 17 -5.77 -13.99 16.24
CA HIS A 17 -7.21 -14.23 16.10
C HIS A 17 -7.95 -12.95 15.68
N ASN A 18 -7.66 -11.83 16.35
CA ASN A 18 -8.34 -10.55 16.10
C ASN A 18 -7.82 -9.89 14.82
N TYR A 19 -6.50 -9.81 14.64
CA TYR A 19 -5.90 -9.10 13.51
C TYR A 19 -6.01 -9.85 12.18
N ASN A 20 -6.09 -11.18 12.19
CA ASN A 20 -6.30 -11.96 10.96
C ASN A 20 -7.78 -12.19 10.65
N LEU A 21 -8.71 -11.81 11.53
CA LEU A 21 -10.13 -11.98 11.28
C LEU A 21 -10.53 -11.23 10.00
N ARG A 22 -11.04 -11.96 9.01
CA ARG A 22 -11.45 -11.44 7.68
C ARG A 22 -10.31 -10.87 6.82
N ARG A 23 -9.05 -11.07 7.22
CA ARG A 23 -7.89 -10.62 6.45
C ARG A 23 -7.78 -11.44 5.16
N ARG A 24 -7.79 -10.77 4.01
CA ARG A 24 -7.47 -11.38 2.72
C ARG A 24 -6.01 -11.05 2.41
N GLN A 25 -5.12 -12.02 2.55
CA GLN A 25 -3.72 -11.80 2.17
C GLN A 25 -3.63 -11.68 0.65
N VAL A 26 -3.32 -10.47 0.20
CA VAL A 26 -2.93 -10.18 -1.18
C VAL A 26 -1.48 -9.73 -1.11
N ASP A 27 -0.55 -10.56 -1.56
CA ASP A 27 0.87 -10.22 -1.59
C ASP A 27 1.30 -10.09 -3.05
N PRO A 28 1.29 -8.87 -3.63
CA PRO A 28 1.70 -8.68 -5.00
C PRO A 28 3.18 -9.07 -5.15
N VAL A 29 3.51 -9.73 -6.25
CA VAL A 29 4.90 -10.04 -6.60
C VAL A 29 5.55 -8.76 -7.14
N VAL A 30 6.85 -8.57 -6.90
CA VAL A 30 7.61 -7.48 -7.54
C VAL A 30 7.42 -7.56 -9.06
N GLY A 31 7.11 -6.44 -9.71
CA GLY A 31 6.73 -6.44 -11.13
C GLY A 31 5.23 -6.56 -11.41
N SER A 32 4.41 -6.89 -10.40
CA SER A 32 2.95 -6.95 -10.59
C SER A 32 2.36 -5.56 -10.80
N LEU A 33 1.33 -5.50 -11.64
CA LEU A 33 0.52 -4.31 -11.87
C LEU A 33 -0.54 -4.18 -10.80
N VAL A 34 -0.50 -3.09 -10.04
CA VAL A 34 -1.52 -2.79 -9.02
C VAL A 34 -2.20 -1.46 -9.29
N TRP A 35 -3.41 -1.29 -8.76
CA TRP A 35 -4.13 -0.02 -8.78
C TRP A 35 -3.83 0.73 -7.49
N TRP A 36 -3.38 1.97 -7.62
CA TRP A 36 -3.12 2.85 -6.49
C TRP A 36 -4.27 3.83 -6.30
N LYS A 37 -4.63 4.13 -5.05
CA LYS A 37 -5.67 5.11 -4.76
C LYS A 37 -5.12 6.51 -5.01
N ASN A 38 -5.83 7.27 -5.83
CA ASN A 38 -5.46 8.63 -6.14
C ASN A 38 -5.82 9.57 -4.98
N HIS A 39 -4.90 10.47 -4.63
CA HIS A 39 -5.06 11.50 -3.61
C HIS A 39 -4.86 12.90 -4.21
N ALA A 40 -5.44 13.14 -5.39
CA ALA A 40 -5.35 14.41 -6.09
C ALA A 40 -6.03 15.55 -5.30
N ILE A 41 -5.43 16.74 -5.36
CA ILE A 41 -5.94 17.97 -4.74
C ILE A 41 -6.34 18.93 -5.86
N SER A 42 -7.52 19.57 -5.75
CA SER A 42 -7.98 20.57 -6.73
C SER A 42 -7.01 21.75 -6.78
N LYS A 43 -6.72 22.24 -7.98
CA LYS A 43 -5.80 23.36 -8.19
C LYS A 43 -6.37 24.29 -9.25
N ALA A 44 -6.88 25.43 -8.81
CA ALA A 44 -7.58 26.39 -9.67
C ALA A 44 -6.67 27.03 -10.72
N SER A 45 -5.40 27.29 -10.39
CA SER A 45 -4.41 27.84 -11.34
C SER A 45 -4.19 26.92 -12.55
N ASP A 46 -4.36 25.62 -12.34
CA ASP A 46 -4.14 24.59 -13.35
C ASP A 46 -5.47 24.12 -13.95
N TYR A 47 -6.57 24.84 -13.66
CA TYR A 47 -7.94 24.47 -14.03
C TYR A 47 -8.31 23.03 -13.66
N PHE A 48 -7.71 22.50 -12.59
CA PHE A 48 -7.84 21.11 -12.18
C PHE A 48 -8.81 20.96 -11.00
N THR A 49 -9.78 20.06 -11.15
CA THR A 49 -10.76 19.74 -10.11
C THR A 49 -10.66 18.28 -9.70
N ALA A 50 -10.28 18.01 -8.45
CA ALA A 50 -10.10 16.64 -7.93
C ALA A 50 -11.38 15.80 -7.96
N LYS A 51 -12.57 16.43 -7.95
CA LYS A 51 -13.85 15.74 -8.10
C LYS A 51 -13.98 14.98 -9.43
N LEU A 52 -13.32 15.47 -10.47
CA LEU A 52 -13.29 14.85 -11.80
C LEU A 52 -12.12 13.88 -11.97
N ALA A 53 -11.24 13.77 -10.98
CA ALA A 53 -10.09 12.88 -11.05
C ALA A 53 -10.50 11.42 -10.78
N SER A 54 -9.87 10.48 -11.49
CA SER A 54 -10.07 9.05 -11.24
C SER A 54 -9.69 8.69 -9.81
N LYS A 55 -10.56 7.90 -9.16
CA LYS A 55 -10.36 7.43 -7.77
C LYS A 55 -9.15 6.53 -7.61
N TYR A 56 -8.81 5.78 -8.66
CA TYR A 56 -7.62 4.96 -8.74
C TYR A 56 -6.80 5.36 -9.96
N VAL A 57 -5.49 5.30 -9.80
CA VAL A 57 -4.48 5.54 -10.81
C VAL A 57 -3.61 4.30 -10.92
N GLY A 58 -3.22 3.96 -12.15
CA GLY A 58 -2.48 2.73 -12.42
C GLY A 58 -2.75 2.21 -13.82
N PRO A 59 -2.07 1.13 -14.22
CA PRO A 59 -1.31 0.24 -13.34
C PRO A 59 0.06 0.80 -12.92
N VAL A 60 0.53 0.41 -11.74
CA VAL A 60 1.85 0.77 -11.18
C VAL A 60 2.64 -0.50 -10.87
N VAL A 61 3.95 -0.47 -11.11
CA VAL A 61 4.87 -1.57 -10.82
C VAL A 61 5.29 -1.52 -9.35
N VAL A 62 5.15 -2.65 -8.66
CA VAL A 62 5.51 -2.79 -7.24
C VAL A 62 7.00 -3.10 -7.08
N ARG A 63 7.72 -2.30 -6.28
CA ARG A 63 9.00 -2.66 -5.64
C ARG A 63 8.80 -2.72 -4.12
N ARG A 64 9.18 -3.83 -3.48
CA ARG A 64 8.95 -4.02 -2.04
C ARG A 64 10.07 -3.38 -1.20
N ILE A 65 9.70 -2.48 -0.28
CA ILE A 65 10.62 -1.87 0.69
C ILE A 65 10.50 -2.59 2.04
N SER A 66 9.27 -2.89 2.48
CA SER A 66 8.99 -3.62 3.73
C SER A 66 7.71 -4.45 3.57
N PRO A 67 7.31 -5.28 4.56
CA PRO A 67 6.10 -6.11 4.46
C PRO A 67 4.81 -5.31 4.17
N ASN A 68 4.77 -4.03 4.55
CA ASN A 68 3.60 -3.15 4.39
C ASN A 68 3.88 -1.88 3.56
N VAL A 69 5.11 -1.70 3.08
CA VAL A 69 5.53 -0.51 2.32
C VAL A 69 6.08 -0.96 0.98
N GLU A 70 5.46 -0.44 -0.07
CA GLU A 70 5.81 -0.72 -1.45
C GLU A 70 6.03 0.61 -2.17
N GLU A 71 7.09 0.67 -2.97
CA GLU A 71 7.29 1.75 -3.91
C GLU A 71 6.57 1.42 -5.20
N LEU A 72 5.89 2.41 -5.74
CA LEU A 72 5.03 2.29 -6.90
C LEU A 72 5.56 3.21 -7.98
N GLU A 73 5.80 2.65 -9.16
CA GLU A 73 6.22 3.40 -10.34
C GLU A 73 5.13 3.34 -11.40
N SER A 74 4.66 4.51 -11.86
CA SER A 74 3.55 4.59 -12.81
C SER A 74 3.97 4.21 -14.22
N VAL A 75 3.12 3.42 -14.89
CA VAL A 75 3.39 2.96 -16.26
C VAL A 75 3.18 4.06 -17.31
N HIS A 76 2.36 5.08 -17.04
CA HIS A 76 1.92 6.06 -18.05
C HIS A 76 2.29 7.52 -17.77
N ARG A 77 2.73 7.86 -16.56
CA ARG A 77 3.11 9.22 -16.16
C ARG A 77 4.44 9.17 -15.42
N GLU A 78 5.20 10.25 -15.38
CA GLU A 78 6.43 10.35 -14.57
C GLU A 78 6.12 10.59 -13.08
N ASP A 79 5.14 9.88 -12.51
CA ASP A 79 4.73 10.05 -11.13
C ASP A 79 5.30 8.91 -10.26
N LYS A 80 6.42 9.17 -9.57
CA LYS A 80 6.99 8.23 -8.59
C LYS A 80 6.38 8.47 -7.22
N GLY A 81 5.97 7.40 -6.53
CA GLY A 81 5.32 7.51 -5.23
C GLY A 81 5.60 6.34 -4.30
N ILE A 82 5.59 6.61 -3.00
CA ILE A 82 5.63 5.57 -1.96
C ILE A 82 4.20 5.29 -1.52
N GLY A 83 3.78 4.03 -1.62
CA GLY A 83 2.45 3.58 -1.24
C GLY A 83 2.47 2.71 0.01
N HIS A 84 1.50 2.91 0.90
CA HIS A 84 1.20 1.93 1.92
C HIS A 84 0.25 0.88 1.37
N LYS A 85 0.58 -0.38 1.62
CA LYS A 85 -0.35 -1.47 1.36
C LYS A 85 -1.52 -1.36 2.34
N ARG A 86 -2.71 -1.02 1.84
CA ARG A 86 -3.95 -1.18 2.61
C ARG A 86 -4.38 -2.64 2.52
N ILE A 87 -4.02 -3.40 3.57
CA ILE A 87 -4.51 -4.76 3.83
C ILE A 87 -5.84 -4.67 4.58
#